data_AF-A0A946S1S4-F1
#
_entry.id   AF-A0A946S1S4-F1
#
_cell.length_a   1.000
_cell.length_b   1.000
_cell.length_c   1.000
_cell.angle_alpha   90.00
_cell.angle_beta   90.00
_cell.angle_gamma   90.00
#
_symmetry.space_group_name_H-M   'P 1'
#
loop_
_entity.id
_entity.type
_entity.pdbx_description
1 polymer ?
#
loop_
_entity_poly.entity_id
_entity_poly.type
_entity_poly.pdbx_seq_one_letter_code
_entity_poly.pdbx_strand_id
1 'polypeptide(L)'
;MSDIYFNPSHPGIAYGDGELLGPGEKGQFVKLVDNDTFQVVSDAADVPVGIIYHLDKMPLLTPADTERNKVAIFLDGGVYETDNITGTISADDDLSFDPTAGNIKVAGETETVVGKALAIEGSLVKFKLAL
;
A
#
# COMPACT_ATOMS: atom_id res chain seq x y z
N MET A 1 12.13 15.69 -1.49
CA MET A 1 11.64 14.31 -1.36
C MET A 1 11.15 13.92 -2.74
N SER A 2 11.64 12.83 -3.32
CA SER A 2 11.06 12.28 -4.54
C SER A 2 9.70 11.70 -4.17
N ASP A 3 8.63 12.17 -4.81
CA ASP A 3 7.30 11.61 -4.61
C ASP A 3 7.31 10.14 -5.03
N ILE A 4 6.73 9.26 -4.19
CA ILE A 4 6.57 7.83 -4.52
C ILE A 4 5.78 7.71 -5.82
N TYR A 5 6.32 6.93 -6.78
CA TYR A 5 5.62 6.61 -8.00
C TYR A 5 4.65 5.45 -7.76
N PHE A 6 3.37 5.69 -8.04
CA PHE A 6 2.33 4.68 -7.99
C PHE A 6 1.37 4.87 -9.17
N ASN A 7 1.34 3.89 -10.08
CA ASN A 7 0.49 3.93 -11.27
C ASN A 7 -0.43 2.70 -11.33
N PRO A 8 -1.76 2.89 -11.28
CA PRO A 8 -2.71 1.81 -11.48
C PRO A 8 -2.89 1.53 -12.98
N SER A 9 -2.18 0.53 -13.53
CA SER A 9 -2.34 0.14 -14.94
C SER A 9 -3.73 -0.45 -15.22
N HIS A 10 -4.26 -1.22 -14.25
CA HIS A 10 -5.63 -1.73 -14.25
C HIS A 10 -6.16 -1.66 -12.82
N PRO A 11 -6.85 -0.57 -12.43
CA PRO A 11 -7.32 -0.40 -11.06
C PRO A 11 -8.35 -1.48 -10.69
N GLY A 12 -8.20 -2.06 -9.50
CA GLY A 12 -9.23 -2.84 -8.82
C GLY A 12 -10.37 -1.96 -8.31
N ILE A 13 -11.02 -2.38 -7.21
CA ILE A 13 -12.14 -1.63 -6.64
C ILE A 13 -11.62 -0.40 -5.91
N ALA A 14 -11.96 0.79 -6.39
CA ALA A 14 -11.59 2.03 -5.72
C ALA A 14 -12.55 2.31 -4.56
N TYR A 15 -12.01 2.40 -3.35
CA TYR A 15 -12.71 2.87 -2.15
C TYR A 15 -12.28 4.31 -1.86
N GLY A 16 -13.16 5.27 -2.12
CA GLY A 16 -12.81 6.69 -2.18
C GLY A 16 -13.08 7.53 -0.93
N ASP A 17 -13.79 6.99 0.07
CA ASP A 17 -14.24 7.77 1.24
C ASP A 17 -13.72 7.20 2.57
N GLY A 18 -12.47 6.74 2.56
CA GLY A 18 -11.81 6.26 3.77
C GLY A 18 -11.18 7.38 4.59
N GLU A 19 -10.95 7.09 5.86
CA GLU A 19 -10.19 7.91 6.79
C GLU A 19 -8.91 7.18 7.21
N LEU A 20 -7.74 7.78 7.03
CA LEU A 20 -6.47 7.23 7.48
C LEU A 20 -6.12 7.77 8.87
N LEU A 21 -5.93 6.86 9.81
CA LEU A 21 -5.37 7.14 11.13
C LEU A 21 -3.85 7.17 11.07
N GLY A 22 -3.28 8.33 11.40
CA GLY A 22 -1.84 8.54 11.45
C GLY A 22 -1.22 8.89 10.10
N PRO A 23 0.13 8.93 10.02
CA PRO A 23 0.84 9.27 8.80
C PRO A 23 0.75 8.12 7.77
N GLY A 24 0.69 8.48 6.49
CA GLY A 24 0.82 7.54 5.40
C GLY A 24 1.23 8.20 4.09
N GLU A 25 1.62 7.36 3.14
CA GLU A 25 2.07 7.72 1.81
C GLU A 25 1.45 6.81 0.74
N LYS A 26 1.50 7.26 -0.51
CA LYS A 26 1.00 6.46 -1.65
C LYS A 26 1.83 5.20 -1.80
N GLY A 27 1.20 4.11 -2.23
CA GLY A 27 1.86 2.83 -2.41
C GLY A 27 2.05 2.02 -1.11
N GLN A 28 1.59 2.53 0.04
CA GLN A 28 1.61 1.77 1.29
C GLN A 28 0.32 0.97 1.47
N PHE A 29 0.45 -0.22 2.07
CA PHE A 29 -0.69 -1.05 2.43
C PHE A 29 -1.38 -0.54 3.69
N VAL A 30 -2.70 -0.72 3.74
CA VAL A 30 -3.51 -0.39 4.91
C VAL A 30 -4.28 -1.59 5.41
N LYS A 31 -4.61 -1.56 6.70
CA LYS A 31 -5.57 -2.44 7.38
C LYS A 31 -6.82 -1.65 7.77
N LEU A 32 -7.94 -2.35 7.89
CA LEU A 32 -9.18 -1.79 8.44
C LEU A 32 -9.10 -1.79 9.98
N VAL A 33 -9.39 -0.65 10.60
CA VAL A 33 -9.41 -0.50 12.07
C VAL A 33 -10.85 -0.39 12.59
N ASP A 34 -11.68 0.37 11.90
CA ASP A 34 -13.09 0.58 12.22
C ASP A 34 -13.87 0.92 10.94
N ASN A 35 -15.17 1.16 11.03
CA ASN A 35 -15.99 1.55 9.89
C ASN A 35 -15.37 2.77 9.18
N ASP A 36 -15.04 2.60 7.89
CA ASP A 36 -14.39 3.59 7.03
C ASP A 36 -13.04 4.11 7.52
N THR A 37 -12.44 3.45 8.52
CA THR A 37 -11.22 3.90 9.17
C THR A 37 -10.09 2.91 8.93
N PHE A 38 -9.01 3.39 8.34
CA PHE A 38 -7.85 2.62 7.90
C PHE A 38 -6.59 3.07 8.65
N GLN A 39 -5.61 2.19 8.73
CA GLN A 39 -4.29 2.50 9.25
C GLN A 39 -3.23 1.81 8.39
N VAL A 40 -2.06 2.43 8.20
CA VAL A 40 -0.94 1.77 7.53
C VAL A 40 -0.56 0.51 8.31
N VAL A 41 -0.30 -0.57 7.58
CA VAL A 41 0.05 -1.84 8.20
C VAL A 41 1.40 -1.72 8.92
N SER A 42 1.45 -2.14 10.20
CA SER A 42 2.61 -1.95 11.08
C SER A 42 3.05 -3.23 11.79
N ASP A 43 2.33 -4.34 11.62
CA ASP A 43 2.71 -5.67 12.10
C ASP A 43 2.64 -6.68 10.96
N ALA A 44 3.59 -7.62 10.89
CA ALA A 44 3.59 -8.70 9.90
C ALA A 44 2.38 -9.65 10.04
N ALA A 45 1.75 -9.68 11.22
CA ALA A 45 0.53 -10.45 11.48
C ALA A 45 -0.77 -9.73 11.04
N ASP A 46 -0.70 -8.46 10.68
CA ASP A 46 -1.86 -7.72 10.21
C ASP A 46 -2.33 -8.24 8.84
N VAL A 47 -3.64 -8.16 8.60
CA VAL A 47 -4.25 -8.49 7.31
C VAL A 47 -4.47 -7.19 6.53
N PRO A 48 -3.67 -6.92 5.49
CA PRO A 48 -3.89 -5.77 4.61
C PRO A 48 -5.20 -5.93 3.85
N VAL A 49 -5.91 -4.82 3.70
CA VAL A 49 -7.19 -4.76 2.97
C VAL A 49 -7.06 -4.02 1.64
N GLY A 50 -6.06 -3.15 1.49
CA GLY A 50 -5.85 -2.39 0.28
C GLY A 50 -4.56 -1.58 0.27
N ILE A 51 -4.37 -0.80 -0.80
CA ILE A 51 -3.20 0.06 -1.03
C ILE A 51 -3.62 1.51 -1.27
N ILE A 52 -2.89 2.45 -0.66
CA ILE A 52 -3.16 3.90 -0.80
C ILE A 52 -2.78 4.37 -2.20
N TYR A 53 -3.74 4.89 -2.96
CA TYR A 53 -3.46 5.52 -4.27
C TYR A 53 -3.62 7.04 -4.23
N HIS A 54 -4.48 7.53 -3.34
CA HIS A 54 -4.67 8.96 -3.12
C HIS A 54 -4.79 9.24 -1.65
N LEU A 55 -4.15 10.32 -1.22
CA LEU A 55 -4.20 10.81 0.13
C LEU A 55 -4.37 12.32 0.05
N ASP A 56 -5.50 12.80 0.51
CA ASP A 56 -5.76 14.23 0.64
C ASP A 56 -5.31 14.65 2.03
N LYS A 57 -4.03 15.05 2.11
CA LYS A 57 -3.42 15.56 3.34
C LYS A 57 -3.92 16.99 3.53
N MET A 58 -4.76 17.23 4.53
CA MET A 58 -5.25 18.59 4.81
C MET A 58 -4.04 19.52 5.10
N PRO A 59 -3.79 20.56 4.27
CA PRO A 59 -2.49 21.25 4.22
C PRO A 59 -2.18 22.16 5.42
N LEU A 60 -3.09 22.28 6.39
CA LEU A 60 -3.01 23.23 7.50
C LEU A 60 -2.78 22.56 8.87
N LEU A 61 -2.59 21.24 8.88
CA LEU A 61 -2.59 20.46 10.11
C LEU A 61 -1.27 19.69 10.25
N THR A 62 -0.62 19.89 11.39
CA THR A 62 0.59 19.17 11.78
C THR A 62 0.16 17.78 12.24
N PRO A 63 0.70 16.67 11.72
CA PRO A 63 0.15 15.35 11.99
C PRO A 63 0.19 15.05 13.50
N ALA A 64 -0.98 15.03 14.12
CA ALA A 64 -1.21 14.44 15.44
C ALA A 64 -2.00 13.13 15.27
N ASP A 65 -1.83 12.17 16.17
CA ASP A 65 -2.45 10.82 16.16
C ASP A 65 -4.00 10.79 16.11
N THR A 66 -4.65 11.96 16.05
CA THR A 66 -6.11 12.13 16.08
C THR A 66 -6.70 12.64 14.76
N GLU A 67 -5.87 12.90 13.74
CA GLU A 67 -6.35 13.41 12.46
C GLU A 67 -6.66 12.28 11.47
N ARG A 68 -7.89 12.32 10.96
CA ARG A 68 -8.46 11.43 9.95
C ARG A 68 -8.20 12.04 8.57
N ASN A 69 -7.10 11.69 7.93
CA ASN A 69 -6.84 12.14 6.55
C ASN A 69 -7.80 11.44 5.59
N LYS A 70 -8.35 12.12 4.60
CA LYS A 70 -9.16 11.45 3.57
C LYS A 70 -8.25 10.61 2.69
N VAL A 71 -8.51 9.32 2.65
CA VAL A 71 -7.72 8.35 1.92
C VAL A 71 -8.59 7.62 0.93
N ALA A 72 -8.04 7.43 -0.27
CA ALA A 72 -8.61 6.55 -1.25
C ALA A 72 -7.67 5.38 -1.47
N ILE A 73 -8.24 4.17 -1.41
CA ILE A 73 -7.51 2.91 -1.48
C ILE A 73 -8.06 2.06 -2.61
N PHE A 74 -7.19 1.23 -3.19
CA PHE A 74 -7.66 0.14 -4.03
C PHE A 74 -7.80 -1.13 -3.20
N LEU A 75 -8.95 -1.78 -3.36
CA LEU A 75 -9.34 -3.04 -2.76
C LEU A 75 -9.41 -4.12 -3.86
N ASP A 76 -9.13 -5.36 -3.46
CA ASP A 76 -9.56 -6.59 -4.15
C ASP A 76 -9.14 -6.67 -5.63
N GLY A 77 -7.86 -7.00 -5.85
CA GLY A 77 -7.28 -7.19 -7.18
C GLY A 77 -6.77 -5.92 -7.86
N GLY A 78 -6.42 -6.05 -9.14
CA GLY A 78 -5.82 -4.99 -9.96
C GLY A 78 -4.33 -5.21 -10.25
N VAL A 79 -3.82 -4.45 -11.22
CA VAL A 79 -2.39 -4.43 -11.58
C VAL A 79 -1.84 -3.03 -11.38
N TYR A 80 -0.75 -2.97 -10.62
CA TYR A 80 -0.16 -1.73 -10.15
C TYR A 80 1.33 -1.70 -10.45
N GLU A 81 1.87 -0.51 -10.61
CA GLU A 81 3.29 -0.24 -10.80
C GLU A 81 3.74 0.71 -9.70
N THR A 82 4.84 0.36 -9.02
CA THR A 82 5.40 1.23 -7.98
C THR A 82 6.90 1.04 -7.81
N ASP A 83 7.56 2.11 -7.36
CA ASP A 83 8.96 2.14 -6.96
C ASP A 83 9.15 2.04 -5.44
N ASN A 84 8.05 1.96 -4.67
CA ASN A 84 8.09 1.89 -3.21
C ASN A 84 8.38 0.47 -2.71
N ILE A 85 9.60 0.01 -2.94
CA ILE A 85 10.03 -1.35 -2.64
C ILE A 85 11.19 -1.38 -1.64
N THR A 86 11.22 -2.42 -0.81
CA THR A 86 12.35 -2.77 0.05
C THR A 86 13.05 -4.00 -0.51
N GLY A 87 14.35 -3.85 -0.80
CA GLY A 87 15.18 -4.95 -1.30
C GLY A 87 15.08 -5.17 -2.81
N THR A 88 15.40 -6.38 -3.25
CA THR A 88 15.37 -6.78 -4.66
C THR A 88 14.19 -7.71 -4.89
N ILE A 89 13.32 -7.33 -5.83
CA ILE A 89 12.16 -8.12 -6.26
C ILE A 89 12.42 -8.65 -7.66
N SER A 90 12.11 -9.93 -7.87
CA SER A 90 12.18 -10.63 -9.15
C SER A 90 10.78 -10.95 -9.67
N ALA A 91 10.69 -11.23 -10.97
CA ALA A 91 9.41 -11.60 -11.57
C ALA A 91 8.98 -12.95 -11.01
N ASP A 92 7.67 -13.13 -10.85
CA ASP A 92 7.05 -14.27 -10.17
C ASP A 92 7.24 -14.36 -8.65
N ASP A 93 7.94 -13.42 -8.01
CA ASP A 93 8.02 -13.38 -6.56
C ASP A 93 6.66 -13.09 -5.92
N ASP A 94 6.36 -13.82 -4.85
CA ASP A 94 5.26 -13.50 -3.95
C ASP A 94 5.64 -12.26 -3.14
N LEU A 95 4.71 -11.32 -3.03
CA LEU A 95 4.94 -10.02 -2.39
C LEU A 95 4.23 -9.96 -1.05
N SER A 96 4.88 -9.30 -0.09
CA SER A 96 4.34 -8.91 1.19
C SER A 96 4.64 -7.43 1.45
N PHE A 97 4.21 -6.91 2.58
CA PHE A 97 4.51 -5.56 3.03
C PHE A 97 5.63 -5.58 4.09
N ASP A 98 6.39 -4.50 4.15
CA ASP A 98 7.36 -4.25 5.20
C ASP A 98 6.67 -3.45 6.32
N PRO A 99 6.44 -4.02 7.51
CA PRO A 99 5.78 -3.32 8.61
C PRO A 99 6.59 -2.13 9.17
N THR A 100 7.90 -2.08 8.89
CA THR A 100 8.78 -1.01 9.39
C THR A 100 8.73 0.22 8.49
N ALA A 101 8.67 0.01 7.17
CA ALA A 101 8.73 1.08 6.16
C ALA A 101 7.37 1.35 5.48
N GLY A 102 6.43 0.41 5.56
CA GLY A 102 5.16 0.43 4.81
C GLY A 102 5.32 0.09 3.32
N ASN A 103 6.48 -0.39 2.90
CA ASN A 103 6.85 -0.62 1.50
C ASN A 103 6.55 -2.06 1.05
N ILE A 104 6.61 -2.34 -0.25
CA ILE A 104 6.49 -3.70 -0.78
C ILE A 104 7.82 -4.43 -0.65
N LYS A 105 7.79 -5.70 -0.26
CA LYS A 105 8.96 -6.59 -0.24
C LYS A 105 8.60 -7.99 -0.74
N VAL A 106 9.60 -8.82 -0.97
CA VAL A 106 9.39 -10.26 -1.21
C VAL A 106 8.84 -10.91 0.08
N ALA A 107 7.81 -11.73 -0.06
CA ALA A 107 7.20 -12.47 1.03
C ALA A 107 8.15 -13.55 1.57
N GLY A 108 8.33 -13.60 2.89
CA GLY A 108 8.91 -14.74 3.58
C GLY A 108 7.91 -15.92 3.68
N GLU A 109 8.42 -17.12 3.99
CA GLU A 109 7.63 -18.37 4.01
C GLU A 109 6.39 -18.35 4.93
N THR A 110 6.38 -17.47 5.94
CA THR A 110 5.29 -17.35 6.92
C THR A 110 4.51 -16.05 6.81
N GLU A 111 4.79 -15.22 5.81
CA GLU A 111 4.21 -13.89 5.67
C GLU A 111 2.95 -13.91 4.80
N THR A 112 2.04 -12.99 5.06
CA THR A 112 0.84 -12.83 4.26
C THR A 112 1.21 -12.35 2.86
N VAL A 113 0.89 -13.15 1.85
CA VAL A 113 1.07 -12.77 0.44
C VAL A 113 -0.03 -11.79 0.05
N VAL A 114 0.35 -10.56 -0.32
CA VAL A 114 -0.56 -9.47 -0.70
C VAL A 114 -0.67 -9.29 -2.21
N GLY A 115 0.22 -9.94 -2.95
CA GLY A 115 0.28 -9.81 -4.39
C GLY A 115 1.41 -10.64 -4.99
N LYS A 116 1.52 -10.57 -6.31
CA LYS A 116 2.55 -11.27 -7.07
C LYS A 116 3.20 -10.34 -8.08
N ALA A 117 4.54 -10.33 -8.12
CA ALA A 117 5.31 -9.58 -9.10
C ALA A 117 5.12 -10.17 -10.50
N LEU A 118 4.70 -9.32 -11.45
CA LEU A 118 4.49 -9.68 -12.85
C LEU A 118 5.69 -9.32 -13.73
N ALA A 119 6.28 -8.16 -13.51
CA ALA A 119 7.43 -7.68 -14.26
C ALA A 119 8.21 -6.63 -13.45
N ILE A 120 9.50 -6.49 -13.74
CA ILE A 120 10.37 -5.47 -13.14
C ILE A 120 11.08 -4.74 -14.25
N GLU A 121 11.05 -3.40 -14.19
CA GLU A 121 11.79 -2.53 -15.08
C GLU A 121 12.65 -1.58 -14.24
N GLY A 122 13.92 -1.93 -14.06
CA GLY A 122 14.82 -1.21 -13.16
C GLY A 122 14.36 -1.31 -11.70
N SER A 123 13.95 -0.18 -11.12
CA SER A 123 13.42 -0.10 -9.75
C SER A 123 11.89 -0.15 -9.70
N LEU A 124 11.22 -0.22 -10.85
CA LEU A 124 9.77 -0.24 -10.92
C LEU A 124 9.26 -1.68 -10.92
N VAL A 125 8.41 -2.01 -9.95
CA VAL A 125 7.77 -3.31 -9.87
C VAL A 125 6.33 -3.20 -10.34
N LYS A 126 6.00 -3.99 -11.36
CA LYS A 126 4.63 -4.25 -11.78
C LYS A 126 4.12 -5.49 -11.07
N PHE A 127 3.04 -5.37 -10.32
CA PHE A 127 2.49 -6.49 -9.56
C PHE A 127 0.96 -6.57 -9.66
N LYS A 128 0.43 -7.77 -9.48
CA LYS A 128 -0.99 -8.02 -9.29
C LYS A 128 -1.28 -8.04 -7.80
N LEU A 129 -2.28 -7.28 -7.36
CA LEU A 129 -2.81 -7.37 -6.00
C LEU A 129 -3.62 -8.67 -5.85
N ALA A 130 -3.39 -9.40 -4.76
CA ALA A 130 -4.02 -10.69 -4.47
C ALA A 130 -4.62 -10.72 -3.05
N LEU A 131 -5.18 -9.58 -2.64
CA LEU A 131 -5.98 -9.44 -1.42
C LEU A 131 -7.41 -9.94 -1.65
#